data_AF-A0A8S2Z7Q4-F1
#
_entry.id   AF-A0A8S2Z7Q4-F1
#
_cell.length_a   1.000
_cell.length_b   1.000
_cell.length_c   1.000
_cell.angle_alpha   90.00
_cell.angle_beta   90.00
_cell.angle_gamma   90.00
#
_symmetry.space_group_name_H-M   'P 1'
#
loop_
_entity.id
_entity.type
_entity.pdbx_description
1 polymer ?
#
loop_
_entity_poly.entity_id
_entity_poly.type
_entity_poly.pdbx_seq_one_letter_code
_entity_poly.pdbx_strand_id
1 'polypeptide(L)'
;MANRCATDLGFFNFICDSVAMAVQEFGSSHSSLRVIMNFYLKTICSTILHSLSHKKKKKKKNSNEENFIAQFMPYLLKGLKSKCLDYKRATYLILSNLSNIFTFQTNIKDEILNVTSKGFSDDLIKENLLIISVFLNNQHHQSVPDRCFLKLCQLSNVAEEIFQLTNEVRIDNFLCGWFEQLLNHVLKDNHQMETDHEENFTSLIEKTLNTIKFNSAILTFIINCFIKQFNSKNNTYIVSLASIIERKYPIDFDDNIRQQTESCSTDEERKRIREFASMTAIGFKHQPLSDRGSLAICLNHPQAQLRIEALQRIREGIMAKQNIETEFLIDVLTSRLNDNEITVVHEALHLLEELQLTDNQQINDILQKLLQRENEDWSSVQQSIVRLLTLDPSSENKYLHLLFPTTSSELNLLNNLLENYKQKQTSSPLLKLAKKNFKSTTVDSLSTAIARFIQSIPISDDQSNILLPLLRQSDEILRLVEHFRPNWVKFAIIYVLLGIETIKQHANNEYNQLATIIVFKLLKSLSKE
;
A
#
# COMPACT_ATOMS: atom_id res chain seq x y z
N MET A 1 3.71 -23.04 -54.38
CA MET A 1 3.90 -24.08 -53.33
C MET A 1 2.72 -24.14 -52.36
N ALA A 2 2.42 -23.08 -51.60
CA ALA A 2 1.33 -23.09 -50.60
C ALA A 2 -0.05 -23.52 -51.15
N ASN A 3 -0.42 -23.05 -52.36
CA ASN A 3 -1.66 -23.45 -53.02
C ASN A 3 -1.70 -24.95 -53.33
N ARG A 4 -0.56 -25.53 -53.77
CA ARG A 4 -0.44 -26.96 -54.05
C ARG A 4 -0.51 -27.78 -52.76
N CYS A 5 0.16 -27.36 -51.69
CA CYS A 5 0.03 -27.99 -50.37
C CYS A 5 -1.39 -27.95 -49.81
N ALA A 6 -2.17 -26.91 -50.13
CA ALA A 6 -3.55 -26.79 -49.68
C ALA A 6 -4.53 -27.72 -50.44
N THR A 7 -4.16 -28.15 -51.66
CA THR A 7 -5.01 -28.97 -52.54
C THR A 7 -4.56 -30.42 -52.63
N ASP A 8 -3.27 -30.69 -52.43
CA ASP A 8 -2.64 -32.00 -52.58
C ASP A 8 -2.04 -32.43 -51.23
N LEU A 9 -2.75 -33.34 -50.55
CA LEU A 9 -2.35 -33.89 -49.25
C LEU A 9 -1.08 -34.76 -49.34
N GLY A 10 -0.81 -35.37 -50.51
CA GLY A 10 0.43 -36.11 -50.73
C GLY A 10 1.64 -35.18 -50.74
N PHE A 11 1.52 -34.04 -51.42
CA PHE A 11 2.56 -33.01 -51.42
C PHE A 11 2.76 -32.38 -50.03
N PHE A 12 1.69 -32.22 -49.27
CA PHE A 12 1.77 -31.76 -47.87
C PHE A 12 2.52 -32.74 -46.96
N ASN A 13 2.19 -34.03 -47.04
CA ASN A 13 2.87 -35.08 -46.28
C ASN A 13 4.36 -35.15 -46.65
N PHE A 14 4.68 -35.08 -47.95
CA PHE A 14 6.06 -35.04 -48.42
C PHE A 14 6.88 -33.92 -47.77
N ILE A 15 6.32 -32.72 -47.65
CA ILE A 15 7.02 -31.59 -47.00
C ILE A 15 7.21 -31.86 -45.50
N CYS A 16 6.18 -32.34 -44.80
CA CYS A 16 6.27 -32.63 -43.37
C CYS A 16 7.29 -33.77 -43.07
N ASP A 17 7.28 -34.83 -43.88
CA ASP A 17 8.21 -35.96 -43.78
C ASP A 17 9.64 -35.52 -44.08
N SER A 18 9.85 -34.70 -45.12
CA SER A 18 11.18 -34.20 -45.50
C SER A 18 11.86 -33.46 -44.36
N VAL A 19 11.10 -32.65 -43.62
CA VAL A 19 11.63 -31.89 -42.47
C VAL A 19 11.93 -32.82 -41.31
N ALA A 20 11.06 -33.78 -41.04
CA ALA A 20 11.29 -34.74 -39.98
C ALA A 20 12.50 -35.65 -40.25
N MET A 21 12.71 -36.06 -41.51
CA MET A 21 13.90 -36.80 -41.94
C MET A 21 15.16 -35.93 -41.83
N ALA A 22 15.12 -34.69 -42.30
CA ALA A 22 16.25 -33.78 -42.18
C ALA A 22 16.68 -33.56 -40.71
N VAL A 23 15.72 -33.41 -39.78
CA VAL A 23 16.04 -33.29 -38.35
C VAL A 23 16.70 -34.55 -37.79
N GLN A 24 16.29 -35.73 -38.26
CA GLN A 24 16.89 -37.00 -37.85
C GLN A 24 18.32 -37.16 -38.37
N GLU A 25 18.59 -36.73 -39.61
CA GLU A 25 19.89 -36.87 -40.27
C GLU A 25 20.92 -35.82 -39.82
N PHE A 26 20.52 -34.55 -39.73
CA PHE A 26 21.46 -33.44 -39.49
C PHE A 26 21.60 -33.03 -38.02
N GLY A 27 20.77 -33.55 -37.11
CA GLY A 27 20.83 -33.23 -35.68
C GLY A 27 20.38 -31.81 -35.31
N SER A 28 20.87 -31.27 -34.19
CA SER A 28 20.33 -30.05 -33.57
C SER A 28 20.89 -28.73 -34.11
N SER A 29 21.99 -28.75 -34.88
CA SER A 29 22.85 -27.57 -35.07
C SER A 29 23.49 -27.44 -36.45
N HIS A 30 22.77 -27.76 -37.52
CA HIS A 30 23.25 -27.56 -38.89
C HIS A 30 22.64 -26.32 -39.56
N SER A 31 23.46 -25.45 -40.17
CA SER A 31 22.98 -24.22 -40.86
C SER A 31 21.95 -24.52 -41.97
N SER A 32 22.12 -25.64 -42.67
CA SER A 32 21.17 -26.16 -43.66
C SER A 32 19.76 -26.41 -43.10
N LEU A 33 19.65 -26.81 -41.83
CA LEU A 33 18.34 -27.00 -41.19
C LEU A 33 17.59 -25.69 -41.04
N ARG A 34 18.27 -24.57 -40.80
CA ARG A 34 17.61 -23.27 -40.70
C ARG A 34 16.86 -22.89 -41.99
N VAL A 35 17.46 -23.17 -43.15
CA VAL A 35 16.82 -22.91 -44.46
C VAL A 35 15.62 -23.82 -44.65
N ILE A 36 15.77 -25.12 -44.37
CA ILE A 36 14.70 -26.12 -44.47
C ILE A 36 13.55 -25.77 -43.52
N MET A 37 13.84 -25.38 -42.27
CA MET A 37 12.86 -24.98 -41.26
C MET A 37 12.13 -23.70 -41.64
N ASN A 38 12.83 -22.69 -42.15
CA ASN A 38 12.19 -21.47 -42.62
C ASN A 38 11.29 -21.72 -43.83
N PHE A 39 11.71 -22.59 -44.75
CA PHE A 39 10.88 -23.02 -45.86
C PHE A 39 9.62 -23.76 -45.38
N TYR A 40 9.79 -24.70 -44.44
CA TYR A 40 8.70 -25.44 -43.81
C TYR A 40 7.71 -24.49 -43.13
N LEU A 41 8.19 -23.67 -42.20
CA LEU A 41 7.39 -22.71 -41.45
C LEU A 41 6.57 -21.82 -42.39
N LYS A 42 7.22 -21.17 -43.37
CA LYS A 42 6.55 -20.27 -44.32
C LYS A 42 5.51 -21.01 -45.15
N THR A 43 5.85 -22.21 -45.64
CA THR A 43 4.95 -22.99 -46.49
C THR A 43 3.73 -23.47 -45.70
N ILE A 44 3.92 -24.05 -44.52
CA ILE A 44 2.83 -24.54 -43.68
C ILE A 44 1.96 -23.40 -43.17
N CYS A 45 2.53 -22.32 -42.63
CA CYS A 45 1.74 -21.16 -42.20
C CYS A 45 0.94 -20.55 -43.36
N SER A 46 1.54 -20.41 -44.55
CA SER A 46 0.83 -19.92 -45.73
C SER A 46 -0.26 -20.89 -46.18
N THR A 47 -0.03 -22.20 -46.09
CA THR A 47 -1.04 -23.22 -46.39
C THR A 47 -2.19 -23.19 -45.39
N ILE A 48 -1.93 -23.08 -44.09
CA ILE A 48 -2.96 -22.95 -43.03
C ILE A 48 -3.80 -21.69 -43.28
N LEU A 49 -3.15 -20.56 -43.54
CA LEU A 49 -3.84 -19.32 -43.89
C LEU A 49 -4.70 -19.51 -45.15
N HIS A 50 -4.13 -20.05 -46.23
CA HIS A 50 -4.86 -20.21 -47.48
C HIS A 50 -6.02 -21.24 -47.38
N SER A 51 -5.80 -22.37 -46.70
CA SER A 51 -6.75 -23.47 -46.63
C SER A 51 -7.89 -23.21 -45.65
N LEU A 52 -7.62 -22.51 -44.54
CA LEU A 52 -8.57 -22.29 -43.45
C LEU A 52 -9.14 -20.84 -43.38
N SER A 53 -8.47 -19.81 -43.92
CA SER A 53 -9.01 -18.43 -43.89
C SER A 53 -9.94 -18.11 -45.07
N HIS A 54 -9.63 -18.57 -46.29
CA HIS A 54 -10.42 -18.26 -47.49
C HIS A 54 -11.77 -18.99 -47.54
N LYS A 55 -11.98 -20.02 -46.72
CA LYS A 55 -13.23 -20.81 -46.67
C LYS A 55 -14.24 -20.32 -45.63
N LYS A 56 -13.86 -19.48 -44.67
CA LYS A 56 -14.81 -18.83 -43.73
C LYS A 56 -15.85 -17.93 -44.43
N LYS A 57 -15.59 -17.46 -45.66
CA LYS A 57 -16.55 -16.68 -46.48
C LYS A 57 -17.55 -17.53 -47.28
N LYS A 58 -17.40 -18.86 -47.38
CA LYS A 58 -18.39 -19.76 -47.97
C LYS A 58 -18.92 -20.70 -46.88
N LYS A 59 -20.16 -20.48 -46.45
CA LYS A 59 -20.93 -21.24 -45.44
C LYS A 59 -21.15 -22.74 -45.79
N LYS A 60 -20.08 -23.48 -46.08
CA LYS A 60 -20.07 -24.94 -46.11
C LYS A 60 -18.83 -25.38 -45.33
N LYS A 61 -19.08 -25.73 -44.06
CA LYS A 61 -18.13 -26.41 -43.18
C LYS A 61 -17.73 -27.71 -43.88
N ASN A 62 -16.56 -27.73 -44.53
CA ASN A 62 -16.16 -28.82 -45.38
C ASN A 62 -15.31 -29.82 -44.58
N SER A 63 -15.59 -31.11 -44.73
CA SER A 63 -14.81 -32.25 -44.20
C SER A 63 -13.30 -32.16 -44.49
N ASN A 64 -12.90 -31.38 -45.50
CA ASN A 64 -11.51 -31.19 -45.88
C ASN A 64 -10.67 -30.42 -44.85
N GLU A 65 -11.26 -29.56 -44.01
CA GLU A 65 -10.50 -28.82 -42.97
C GLU A 65 -10.15 -29.76 -41.80
N GLU A 66 -11.13 -30.53 -41.34
CA GLU A 66 -10.94 -31.55 -40.30
C GLU A 66 -9.98 -32.65 -40.77
N ASN A 67 -10.07 -33.07 -42.04
CA ASN A 67 -9.13 -34.02 -42.63
C ASN A 67 -7.70 -33.48 -42.71
N PHE A 68 -7.53 -32.21 -43.09
CA PHE A 68 -6.20 -31.57 -43.11
C PHE A 68 -5.60 -31.51 -41.71
N ILE A 69 -6.38 -31.09 -40.71
CA ILE A 69 -5.91 -31.01 -39.32
C ILE A 69 -5.60 -32.41 -38.79
N ALA A 70 -6.46 -33.39 -39.02
CA ALA A 70 -6.22 -34.78 -38.60
C ALA A 70 -4.93 -35.35 -39.19
N GLN A 71 -4.61 -35.07 -40.46
CA GLN A 71 -3.35 -35.47 -41.07
C GLN A 71 -2.16 -34.66 -40.58
N PHE A 72 -2.35 -33.39 -40.23
CA PHE A 72 -1.27 -32.56 -39.72
C PHE A 72 -0.89 -32.87 -38.26
N MET A 73 -1.87 -33.28 -37.45
CA MET A 73 -1.70 -33.50 -36.01
C MET A 73 -0.49 -34.38 -35.65
N PRO A 74 -0.24 -35.54 -36.30
CA PRO A 74 0.94 -36.35 -36.02
C PRO A 74 2.26 -35.58 -36.19
N TYR A 75 2.39 -34.76 -37.22
CA TYR A 75 3.60 -33.95 -37.47
C TYR A 75 3.74 -32.82 -36.47
N LEU A 76 2.62 -32.18 -36.12
CA LEU A 76 2.58 -31.14 -35.09
C LEU A 76 3.05 -31.71 -33.73
N LEU A 77 2.49 -32.83 -33.29
CA LEU A 77 2.88 -33.49 -32.04
C LEU A 77 4.33 -33.98 -32.06
N LYS A 78 4.83 -34.44 -33.23
CA LYS A 78 6.23 -34.82 -33.41
C LYS A 78 7.17 -33.62 -33.25
N GLY A 79 6.82 -32.47 -33.82
CA GLY A 79 7.57 -31.23 -33.67
C GLY A 79 7.61 -30.72 -32.23
N LEU A 80 6.47 -30.75 -31.52
CA LEU A 80 6.38 -30.32 -30.12
C LEU A 80 7.25 -31.18 -29.18
N LYS A 81 7.39 -32.48 -29.48
CA LYS A 81 8.24 -33.42 -28.72
C LYS A 81 9.71 -33.42 -29.15
N SER A 82 10.08 -32.64 -30.18
CA SER A 82 11.42 -32.72 -30.74
C SER A 82 12.48 -32.18 -29.79
N LYS A 83 13.67 -32.80 -29.79
CA LYS A 83 14.86 -32.28 -29.09
C LYS A 83 15.55 -31.16 -29.88
N CYS A 84 15.27 -31.03 -31.18
CA CYS A 84 15.81 -29.95 -32.01
C CYS A 84 15.05 -28.65 -31.71
N LEU A 85 15.73 -27.69 -31.07
CA LEU A 85 15.11 -26.43 -30.61
C LEU A 85 14.53 -25.62 -31.77
N ASP A 86 15.21 -25.57 -32.92
CA ASP A 86 14.73 -24.84 -34.09
C ASP A 86 13.47 -25.47 -34.69
N TYR A 87 13.38 -26.80 -34.70
CA TYR A 87 12.16 -27.48 -35.12
C TYR A 87 11.00 -27.23 -34.14
N LYS A 88 11.30 -27.25 -32.84
CA LYS A 88 10.33 -26.95 -31.78
C LYS A 88 9.80 -25.52 -31.89
N ARG A 89 10.67 -24.52 -32.06
CA ARG A 89 10.30 -23.11 -32.28
C ARG A 89 9.46 -22.92 -33.54
N ALA A 90 9.85 -23.54 -34.65
CA ALA A 90 9.04 -23.52 -35.88
C ALA A 90 7.65 -24.11 -35.63
N THR A 91 7.57 -25.19 -34.87
CA THR A 91 6.31 -25.85 -34.51
C THR A 91 5.45 -24.97 -33.58
N TYR A 92 6.04 -24.24 -32.62
CA TYR A 92 5.33 -23.26 -31.80
C TYR A 92 4.69 -22.17 -32.65
N LEU A 93 5.43 -21.60 -33.62
CA LEU A 93 4.88 -20.59 -34.52
C LEU A 93 3.74 -21.14 -35.39
N ILE A 94 3.86 -22.39 -35.85
CA ILE A 94 2.77 -23.04 -36.60
C ILE A 94 1.55 -23.24 -35.70
N LEU A 95 1.74 -23.72 -34.46
CA LEU A 95 0.66 -23.92 -33.49
C LEU A 95 -0.04 -22.60 -33.13
N SER A 96 0.71 -21.51 -32.91
CA SER A 96 0.15 -20.17 -32.67
C SER A 96 -0.72 -19.69 -33.83
N ASN A 97 -0.26 -19.89 -35.06
CA ASN A 97 -1.05 -19.52 -36.24
C ASN A 97 -2.29 -20.40 -36.41
N LEU A 98 -2.15 -21.70 -36.14
CA LEU A 98 -3.25 -22.64 -36.23
C LEU A 98 -4.32 -22.32 -35.18
N SER A 99 -3.94 -22.04 -33.94
CA SER A 99 -4.86 -21.69 -32.85
C SER A 99 -5.62 -20.38 -33.09
N ASN A 100 -5.04 -19.44 -33.82
CA ASN A 100 -5.73 -18.20 -34.21
C ASN A 100 -6.88 -18.45 -35.21
N ILE A 101 -6.77 -19.48 -36.03
CA ILE A 101 -7.71 -19.71 -37.14
C ILE A 101 -8.71 -20.83 -36.82
N PHE A 102 -8.25 -21.85 -36.10
CA PHE A 102 -8.98 -23.06 -35.77
C PHE A 102 -9.25 -23.17 -34.27
N THR A 103 -10.49 -23.54 -33.92
CA THR A 103 -10.87 -23.81 -32.53
C THR A 103 -10.86 -25.31 -32.29
N PHE A 104 -9.97 -25.77 -31.42
CA PHE A 104 -9.86 -27.18 -31.05
C PHE A 104 -10.97 -27.62 -30.09
N GLN A 105 -11.27 -28.91 -30.09
CA GLN A 105 -12.08 -29.52 -29.04
C GLN A 105 -11.31 -29.57 -27.72
N THR A 106 -12.01 -29.50 -26.59
CA THR A 106 -11.42 -29.43 -25.23
C THR A 106 -10.38 -30.54 -25.00
N ASN A 107 -10.71 -31.79 -25.32
CA ASN A 107 -9.82 -32.93 -25.10
C ASN A 107 -8.51 -32.80 -25.90
N ILE A 108 -8.57 -32.18 -27.09
CA ILE A 108 -7.40 -31.96 -27.95
C ILE A 108 -6.58 -30.79 -27.43
N LYS A 109 -7.21 -29.74 -26.88
CA LYS A 109 -6.49 -28.63 -26.23
C LYS A 109 -5.61 -29.15 -25.10
N ASP A 110 -6.16 -29.99 -24.24
CA ASP A 110 -5.43 -30.57 -23.11
C ASP A 110 -4.27 -31.47 -23.56
N GLU A 111 -4.49 -32.31 -24.58
CA GLU A 111 -3.44 -33.18 -25.11
C GLU A 111 -2.31 -32.36 -25.77
N ILE A 112 -2.64 -31.29 -26.52
CA ILE A 112 -1.63 -30.39 -27.11
C ILE A 112 -0.80 -29.74 -26.00
N LEU A 113 -1.43 -29.22 -24.95
CA LEU A 113 -0.74 -28.59 -23.83
C LEU A 113 0.14 -29.60 -23.07
N ASN A 114 -0.36 -30.82 -22.82
CA ASN A 114 0.41 -31.90 -22.19
C ASN A 114 1.59 -32.39 -23.04
N VAL A 115 1.44 -32.40 -24.36
CA VAL A 115 2.54 -32.74 -25.27
C VAL A 115 3.56 -31.62 -25.32
N THR A 116 3.12 -30.36 -25.36
CA THR A 116 4.00 -29.19 -25.29
C THR A 116 4.81 -29.21 -24.00
N SER A 117 4.19 -29.56 -22.87
CA SER A 117 4.86 -29.61 -21.57
C SER A 117 5.92 -30.68 -21.44
N LYS A 118 5.86 -31.76 -22.22
CA LYS A 118 6.95 -32.76 -22.31
C LYS A 118 8.22 -32.18 -22.93
N GLY A 119 8.10 -31.10 -23.69
CA GLY A 119 9.21 -30.43 -24.35
C GLY A 119 9.74 -29.20 -23.61
N PHE A 120 9.21 -28.85 -22.43
CA PHE A 120 9.72 -27.71 -21.67
C PHE A 120 11.19 -27.91 -21.31
N SER A 121 11.94 -26.83 -21.44
CA SER A 121 13.37 -26.76 -21.17
C SER A 121 13.69 -25.34 -20.71
N ASP A 122 14.64 -25.19 -19.79
CA ASP A 122 15.06 -23.86 -19.30
C ASP A 122 15.55 -22.95 -20.44
N ASP A 123 16.17 -23.53 -21.49
CA ASP A 123 16.63 -22.81 -22.69
C ASP A 123 15.52 -22.08 -23.48
N LEU A 124 14.24 -22.43 -23.23
CA LEU A 124 13.08 -21.95 -23.98
C LEU A 124 11.96 -21.44 -23.06
N ILE A 125 12.23 -21.06 -21.81
CA ILE A 125 11.17 -20.64 -20.86
C ILE A 125 10.28 -19.56 -21.46
N LYS A 126 10.89 -18.53 -22.07
CA LYS A 126 10.17 -17.44 -22.74
C LYS A 126 9.25 -17.95 -23.84
N GLU A 127 9.78 -18.76 -24.76
CA GLU A 127 9.00 -19.32 -25.86
C GLU A 127 7.90 -20.28 -25.38
N ASN A 128 8.16 -21.06 -24.32
CA ASN A 128 7.19 -21.98 -23.69
C ASN A 128 6.01 -21.21 -23.09
N LEU A 129 6.29 -20.16 -22.33
CA LEU A 129 5.24 -19.31 -21.74
C LEU A 129 4.46 -18.55 -22.83
N LEU A 130 5.15 -18.08 -23.88
CA LEU A 130 4.51 -17.37 -24.98
C LEU A 130 3.57 -18.28 -25.78
N ILE A 131 3.99 -19.50 -26.14
CA ILE A 131 3.13 -20.42 -26.90
C ILE A 131 1.88 -20.80 -26.10
N ILE A 132 2.02 -21.04 -24.79
CA ILE A 132 0.88 -21.33 -23.91
C ILE A 132 -0.04 -20.13 -23.85
N SER A 133 0.49 -18.93 -23.60
CA SER A 133 -0.30 -17.71 -23.49
C SER A 133 -1.09 -17.41 -24.77
N VAL A 134 -0.43 -17.49 -25.93
CA VAL A 134 -1.06 -17.29 -27.24
C VAL A 134 -2.12 -18.38 -27.50
N PHE A 135 -1.82 -19.64 -27.18
CA PHE A 135 -2.76 -20.72 -27.36
C PHE A 135 -4.02 -20.54 -26.50
N LEU A 136 -3.85 -20.24 -25.20
CA LEU A 136 -4.97 -20.00 -24.28
C LEU A 136 -5.83 -18.81 -24.71
N ASN A 137 -5.18 -17.70 -25.09
CA ASN A 137 -5.86 -16.51 -25.60
C ASN A 137 -6.69 -16.78 -26.85
N ASN A 138 -6.11 -17.46 -27.85
CA ASN A 138 -6.80 -17.74 -29.11
C ASN A 138 -7.89 -18.80 -28.95
N GLN A 139 -7.76 -19.71 -27.98
CA GLN A 139 -8.72 -20.80 -27.75
C GLN A 139 -9.79 -20.46 -26.70
N HIS A 140 -9.76 -19.25 -26.13
CA HIS A 140 -10.58 -18.83 -24.98
C HIS A 140 -10.59 -19.89 -23.87
N HIS A 141 -9.43 -20.48 -23.62
CA HIS A 141 -9.23 -21.52 -22.61
C HIS A 141 -8.51 -20.88 -21.43
N GLN A 142 -9.06 -21.03 -20.22
CA GLN A 142 -8.59 -20.26 -19.06
C GLN A 142 -7.49 -20.96 -18.28
N SER A 143 -7.49 -22.29 -18.18
CA SER A 143 -6.51 -23.06 -17.40
C SER A 143 -5.66 -23.96 -18.28
N VAL A 144 -4.50 -24.38 -17.77
CA VAL A 144 -3.70 -25.45 -18.38
C VAL A 144 -3.99 -26.77 -17.67
N PRO A 145 -3.79 -27.94 -18.29
CA PRO A 145 -3.89 -29.22 -17.57
C PRO A 145 -2.89 -29.30 -16.40
N ASP A 146 -3.24 -29.99 -15.31
CA ASP A 146 -2.39 -30.10 -14.10
C ASP A 146 -0.96 -30.59 -14.42
N ARG A 147 -0.82 -31.57 -15.32
CA ARG A 147 0.51 -32.07 -15.74
C ARG A 147 1.35 -31.02 -16.46
N CYS A 148 0.71 -30.09 -17.18
CA CYS A 148 1.37 -28.97 -17.81
C CYS A 148 1.77 -27.93 -16.76
N PHE A 149 0.85 -27.62 -15.84
CA PHE A 149 1.07 -26.70 -14.73
C PHE A 149 2.26 -27.10 -13.85
N LEU A 150 2.31 -28.35 -13.38
CA LEU A 150 3.39 -28.83 -12.52
C LEU A 150 4.77 -28.71 -13.21
N LYS A 151 4.86 -29.06 -14.49
CA LYS A 151 6.11 -28.90 -15.23
C LYS A 151 6.51 -27.45 -15.48
N LEU A 152 5.55 -26.53 -15.55
CA LEU A 152 5.87 -25.11 -15.59
C LEU A 152 6.44 -24.66 -14.25
N CYS A 153 5.90 -25.12 -13.12
CA CYS A 153 6.40 -24.79 -11.79
C CYS A 153 7.83 -25.32 -11.54
N GLN A 154 8.21 -26.41 -12.21
CA GLN A 154 9.56 -26.98 -12.19
C GLN A 154 10.62 -26.14 -12.91
N LEU A 155 10.22 -25.26 -13.82
CA LEU A 155 11.18 -24.45 -14.58
C LEU A 155 11.80 -23.38 -13.68
N SER A 156 13.10 -23.15 -13.89
CA SER A 156 13.81 -22.12 -13.15
C SER A 156 13.31 -20.72 -13.52
N ASN A 157 13.21 -19.82 -12.53
CA ASN A 157 12.88 -18.39 -12.74
C ASN A 157 11.57 -18.07 -13.48
N VAL A 158 10.58 -18.97 -13.45
CA VAL A 158 9.29 -18.79 -14.14
C VAL A 158 8.58 -17.50 -13.73
N ALA A 159 8.55 -17.16 -12.44
CA ALA A 159 7.92 -15.93 -11.97
C ALA A 159 8.56 -14.66 -12.56
N GLU A 160 9.88 -14.67 -12.75
CA GLU A 160 10.61 -13.54 -13.34
C GLU A 160 10.36 -13.45 -14.84
N GLU A 161 10.35 -14.57 -15.55
CA GLU A 161 10.06 -14.58 -16.98
C GLU A 161 8.60 -14.22 -17.28
N ILE A 162 7.64 -14.66 -16.46
CA ILE A 162 6.24 -14.21 -16.55
C ILE A 162 6.19 -12.70 -16.36
N PHE A 163 6.89 -12.14 -15.38
CA PHE A 163 6.94 -10.69 -15.18
C PHE A 163 7.51 -9.97 -16.42
N GLN A 164 8.61 -10.46 -16.99
CA GLN A 164 9.17 -9.87 -18.22
C GLN A 164 8.14 -9.94 -19.36
N LEU A 165 7.46 -11.07 -19.54
CA LEU A 165 6.44 -11.25 -20.56
C LEU A 165 5.24 -10.32 -20.38
N THR A 166 4.80 -10.05 -19.15
CA THR A 166 3.70 -9.09 -18.90
C THR A 166 4.00 -7.68 -19.41
N ASN A 167 5.27 -7.30 -19.51
CA ASN A 167 5.68 -6.00 -20.04
C ASN A 167 5.71 -5.97 -21.58
N GLU A 168 5.84 -7.13 -22.23
CA GLU A 168 5.97 -7.25 -23.68
C GLU A 168 4.65 -7.62 -24.38
N VAL A 169 3.86 -8.51 -23.76
CA VAL A 169 2.69 -9.16 -24.39
C VAL A 169 1.54 -9.26 -23.39
N ARG A 170 0.30 -9.12 -23.88
CA ARG A 170 -0.90 -9.35 -23.07
C ARG A 170 -1.10 -10.84 -22.82
N ILE A 171 -0.96 -11.25 -21.56
CA ILE A 171 -1.06 -12.65 -21.12
C ILE A 171 -2.16 -12.86 -20.06
N ASP A 172 -3.18 -12.00 -20.05
CA ASP A 172 -4.22 -11.89 -19.03
C ASP A 172 -4.91 -13.26 -18.73
N ASN A 173 -5.34 -14.01 -19.75
CA ASN A 173 -5.99 -15.32 -19.53
C ASN A 173 -5.05 -16.36 -18.92
N PHE A 174 -3.78 -16.34 -19.33
CA PHE A 174 -2.77 -17.23 -18.75
C PHE A 174 -2.54 -16.87 -17.29
N LEU A 175 -2.42 -15.58 -16.95
CA LEU A 175 -2.22 -15.14 -15.56
C LEU A 175 -3.39 -15.53 -14.65
N CYS A 176 -4.63 -15.34 -15.11
CA CYS A 176 -5.81 -15.74 -14.36
C CYS A 176 -5.79 -17.25 -14.07
N GLY A 177 -5.60 -18.09 -15.10
CA GLY A 177 -5.54 -19.54 -14.93
C GLY A 177 -4.36 -20.00 -14.08
N TRP A 178 -3.18 -19.44 -14.32
CA TRP A 178 -1.95 -19.71 -13.55
C TRP A 178 -2.18 -19.44 -12.06
N PHE A 179 -2.72 -18.26 -11.74
CA PHE A 179 -2.95 -17.86 -10.37
C PHE A 179 -3.99 -18.74 -9.67
N GLU A 180 -5.12 -19.01 -10.32
CA GLU A 180 -6.17 -19.86 -9.76
C GLU A 180 -5.65 -21.28 -9.46
N GLN A 181 -4.87 -21.86 -10.39
CA GLN A 181 -4.28 -23.18 -10.20
C GLN A 181 -3.21 -23.20 -9.11
N LEU A 182 -2.34 -22.19 -9.08
CA LEU A 182 -1.32 -22.07 -8.05
C LEU A 182 -1.94 -21.93 -6.66
N LEU A 183 -2.97 -21.09 -6.51
CA LEU A 183 -3.71 -20.94 -5.27
C LEU A 183 -4.35 -22.28 -4.84
N ASN A 184 -4.97 -23.00 -5.77
CA ASN A 184 -5.58 -24.30 -5.48
C ASN A 184 -4.55 -25.35 -5.03
N HIS A 185 -3.35 -25.36 -5.63
CA HIS A 185 -2.28 -26.27 -5.24
C HIS A 185 -1.74 -25.95 -3.85
N VAL A 186 -1.44 -24.67 -3.57
CA VAL A 186 -0.98 -24.25 -2.24
C VAL A 186 -2.00 -24.60 -1.15
N LEU A 187 -3.29 -24.42 -1.45
CA LEU A 187 -4.34 -24.78 -0.49
C LEU A 187 -4.44 -26.29 -0.29
N LYS A 188 -4.27 -27.12 -1.33
CA LYS A 188 -4.29 -28.58 -1.22
C LYS A 188 -3.07 -29.13 -0.47
N ASP A 189 -1.88 -28.60 -0.74
CA ASP A 189 -0.64 -29.06 -0.12
C ASP A 189 -0.62 -28.75 1.39
N ASN A 190 -1.23 -27.63 1.81
CA ASN A 190 -1.43 -27.34 3.23
C ASN A 190 -2.34 -28.36 3.96
N HIS A 191 -3.14 -29.17 3.25
CA HIS A 191 -3.96 -30.27 3.82
C HIS A 191 -3.28 -31.64 3.73
N GLN A 192 -2.27 -31.80 2.88
CA GLN A 192 -1.54 -33.06 2.68
C GLN A 192 -0.10 -32.87 3.15
N MET A 193 0.10 -33.06 4.46
CA MET A 193 1.41 -33.38 5.00
C MET A 193 1.94 -34.62 4.26
N GLU A 194 3.19 -34.56 3.79
CA GLU A 194 3.96 -35.67 3.20
C GLU A 194 3.71 -35.95 1.70
N THR A 195 4.39 -35.23 0.80
CA THR A 195 5.03 -35.86 -0.38
C THR A 195 6.35 -35.18 -0.74
N ASP A 196 7.37 -36.00 -1.02
CA ASP A 196 8.79 -35.68 -1.24
C ASP A 196 9.11 -34.93 -2.57
N HIS A 197 8.25 -34.01 -3.01
CA HIS A 197 8.51 -33.18 -4.18
C HIS A 197 8.50 -31.70 -3.77
N GLU A 198 9.67 -31.21 -3.37
CA GLU A 198 9.96 -29.85 -2.91
C GLU A 198 9.81 -28.79 -4.03
N GLU A 199 8.62 -28.63 -4.57
CA GLU A 199 8.22 -27.39 -5.22
C GLU A 199 7.44 -26.58 -4.19
N ASN A 200 8.09 -25.58 -3.60
CA ASN A 200 7.45 -24.72 -2.63
C ASN A 200 6.49 -23.76 -3.35
N PHE A 201 5.29 -24.23 -3.70
CA PHE A 201 4.26 -23.42 -4.36
C PHE A 201 3.90 -22.16 -3.53
N THR A 202 4.06 -22.22 -2.20
CA THR A 202 3.91 -21.08 -1.30
C THR A 202 4.93 -19.98 -1.61
N SER A 203 6.20 -20.32 -1.77
CA SER A 203 7.21 -19.31 -2.16
C SER A 203 6.98 -18.80 -3.59
N LEU A 204 6.48 -19.65 -4.48
CA LEU A 204 6.17 -19.26 -5.86
C LEU A 204 5.01 -18.28 -5.95
N ILE A 205 3.92 -18.49 -5.20
CA ILE A 205 2.77 -17.57 -5.20
C ILE A 205 3.13 -16.23 -4.59
N GLU A 206 3.89 -16.22 -3.49
CA GLU A 206 4.39 -15.01 -2.87
C GLU A 206 5.34 -14.24 -3.80
N LYS A 207 6.28 -14.94 -4.46
CA LYS A 207 7.18 -14.34 -5.45
C LYS A 207 6.39 -13.76 -6.63
N THR A 208 5.36 -14.45 -7.11
CA THR A 208 4.49 -14.01 -8.20
C THR A 208 3.74 -12.72 -7.82
N LEU A 209 3.09 -12.70 -6.65
CA LEU A 209 2.39 -11.52 -6.13
C LEU A 209 3.34 -10.33 -5.88
N ASN A 210 4.57 -10.61 -5.47
CA ASN A 210 5.57 -9.58 -5.20
C ASN A 210 6.25 -9.03 -6.46
N THR A 211 6.39 -9.84 -7.51
CA THR A 211 7.13 -9.43 -8.72
C THR A 211 6.20 -8.82 -9.77
N ILE A 212 5.00 -9.38 -9.96
CA ILE A 212 4.14 -9.01 -11.08
C ILE A 212 3.34 -7.73 -10.80
N LYS A 213 3.26 -6.87 -11.82
CA LYS A 213 2.33 -5.73 -11.85
C LYS A 213 1.03 -6.16 -12.49
N PHE A 214 -0.07 -6.08 -11.75
CA PHE A 214 -1.39 -6.48 -12.21
C PHE A 214 -2.19 -5.25 -12.66
N ASN A 215 -3.03 -5.43 -13.69
CA ASN A 215 -4.03 -4.43 -14.03
C ASN A 215 -5.29 -4.62 -13.17
N SER A 216 -6.21 -3.65 -13.19
CA SER A 216 -7.43 -3.68 -12.39
C SER A 216 -8.29 -4.93 -12.67
N ALA A 217 -8.43 -5.35 -13.92
CA ALA A 217 -9.24 -6.52 -14.28
C ALA A 217 -8.68 -7.84 -13.72
N ILE A 218 -7.35 -8.03 -13.75
CA ILE A 218 -6.70 -9.20 -13.18
C ILE A 218 -6.75 -9.14 -11.65
N LEU A 219 -6.59 -7.96 -11.05
CA LEU A 219 -6.75 -7.78 -9.60
C LEU A 219 -8.16 -8.18 -9.14
N THR A 220 -9.21 -7.74 -9.86
CA THR A 220 -10.59 -8.18 -9.60
C THR A 220 -10.70 -9.70 -9.63
N PHE A 221 -10.10 -10.36 -10.63
CA PHE A 221 -10.11 -11.82 -10.72
C PHE A 221 -9.39 -12.48 -9.54
N ILE A 222 -8.18 -12.02 -9.19
CA ILE A 222 -7.38 -12.54 -8.08
C ILE A 222 -8.12 -12.40 -6.74
N ILE A 223 -8.70 -11.23 -6.47
CA ILE A 223 -9.47 -10.97 -5.24
C ILE A 223 -10.69 -11.91 -5.18
N ASN A 224 -11.38 -12.09 -6.30
CA ASN A 224 -12.50 -13.03 -6.38
C ASN A 224 -12.06 -14.48 -6.13
N CYS A 225 -10.86 -14.88 -6.58
CA CYS A 225 -10.29 -16.19 -6.25
C CYS A 225 -10.05 -16.32 -4.74
N PHE A 226 -9.49 -15.30 -4.08
CA PHE A 226 -9.29 -15.33 -2.63
C PHE A 226 -10.63 -15.46 -1.89
N ILE A 227 -11.63 -14.65 -2.24
CA ILE A 227 -12.96 -14.68 -1.61
C ILE A 227 -13.63 -16.04 -1.82
N LYS A 228 -13.58 -16.60 -3.04
CA LYS A 228 -14.17 -17.93 -3.34
C LYS A 228 -13.54 -19.04 -2.53
N GLN A 229 -12.21 -18.98 -2.34
CA GLN A 229 -11.45 -19.98 -1.59
C GLN A 229 -11.49 -19.75 -0.08
N PHE A 230 -11.93 -18.57 0.37
CA PHE A 230 -12.06 -18.23 1.78
C PHE A 230 -13.15 -19.09 2.44
N ASN A 231 -12.72 -20.05 3.25
CA ASN A 231 -13.56 -20.94 4.04
C ASN A 231 -12.95 -21.12 5.41
N SER A 232 -13.78 -21.23 6.45
CA SER A 232 -13.48 -21.18 7.90
C SER A 232 -12.30 -22.01 8.44
N LYS A 233 -11.69 -22.89 7.64
CA LYS A 233 -10.53 -23.72 8.01
C LYS A 233 -9.17 -23.20 7.51
N ASN A 234 -9.11 -22.37 6.45
CA ASN A 234 -7.83 -21.95 5.81
C ASN A 234 -7.60 -20.42 5.83
N ASN A 235 -8.24 -19.73 6.78
CA ASN A 235 -8.39 -18.28 6.71
C ASN A 235 -7.06 -17.52 6.86
N THR A 236 -6.11 -18.00 7.66
CA THR A 236 -4.89 -17.23 7.98
C THR A 236 -3.97 -17.03 6.79
N TYR A 237 -3.78 -18.07 5.97
CA TYR A 237 -2.88 -18.00 4.82
C TYR A 237 -3.48 -17.26 3.62
N ILE A 238 -4.78 -17.44 3.35
CA ILE A 238 -5.47 -16.66 2.31
C ILE A 238 -5.46 -15.17 2.69
N VAL A 239 -5.67 -14.86 3.96
CA VAL A 239 -5.58 -13.49 4.49
C VAL A 239 -4.16 -12.93 4.36
N SER A 240 -3.11 -13.71 4.64
CA SER A 240 -1.73 -13.24 4.46
C SER A 240 -1.42 -12.93 2.99
N LEU A 241 -1.86 -13.78 2.05
CA LEU A 241 -1.69 -13.51 0.61
C LEU A 241 -2.51 -12.31 0.14
N ALA A 242 -3.77 -12.19 0.60
CA ALA A 242 -4.62 -11.05 0.29
C ALA A 242 -4.02 -9.74 0.80
N SER A 243 -3.38 -9.76 1.97
CA SER A 243 -2.70 -8.58 2.54
C SER A 243 -1.55 -8.06 1.67
N ILE A 244 -0.91 -8.92 0.86
CA ILE A 244 0.13 -8.50 -0.10
C ILE A 244 -0.49 -7.64 -1.20
N ILE A 245 -1.63 -8.07 -1.74
CA ILE A 245 -2.35 -7.32 -2.78
C ILE A 245 -2.92 -6.03 -2.20
N GLU A 246 -3.56 -6.11 -1.05
CA GLU A 246 -4.17 -4.98 -0.34
C GLU A 246 -3.14 -3.86 -0.06
N ARG A 247 -1.92 -4.20 0.38
CA ARG A 247 -0.84 -3.21 0.58
C ARG A 247 -0.34 -2.58 -0.72
N LYS A 248 -0.31 -3.35 -1.82
CA LYS A 248 0.21 -2.87 -3.11
C LYS A 248 -0.80 -2.08 -3.90
N TYR A 249 -2.09 -2.42 -3.78
CA TYR A 249 -3.19 -1.86 -4.56
C TYR A 249 -4.40 -1.58 -3.65
N PRO A 250 -4.26 -0.68 -2.65
CA PRO A 250 -5.30 -0.48 -1.64
C PRO A 250 -6.62 0.03 -2.23
N ILE A 251 -6.55 0.94 -3.20
CA ILE A 251 -7.75 1.52 -3.86
C ILE A 251 -8.48 0.46 -4.68
N ASP A 252 -7.77 -0.26 -5.56
CA ASP A 252 -8.37 -1.32 -6.38
C ASP A 252 -8.91 -2.47 -5.52
N PHE A 253 -8.27 -2.76 -4.39
CA PHE A 253 -8.74 -3.77 -3.46
C PHE A 253 -10.06 -3.34 -2.81
N ASP A 254 -10.13 -2.13 -2.24
CA ASP A 254 -11.34 -1.58 -1.62
C ASP A 254 -12.50 -1.47 -2.62
N ASP A 255 -12.24 -0.97 -3.83
CA ASP A 255 -13.25 -0.85 -4.88
C ASP A 255 -13.81 -2.22 -5.29
N ASN A 256 -12.96 -3.25 -5.37
CA ASN A 256 -13.39 -4.61 -5.67
C ASN A 256 -14.25 -5.22 -4.56
N ILE A 257 -13.85 -5.07 -3.30
CA ILE A 257 -14.66 -5.55 -2.15
C ILE A 257 -16.03 -4.87 -2.15
N ARG A 258 -16.07 -3.56 -2.42
CA ARG A 258 -17.32 -2.80 -2.52
C ARG A 258 -18.20 -3.31 -3.65
N GLN A 259 -17.67 -3.42 -4.87
CA GLN A 259 -18.42 -3.90 -6.04
C GLN A 259 -18.95 -5.32 -5.82
N GLN A 260 -18.16 -6.22 -5.24
CA GLN A 260 -18.61 -7.58 -4.93
C GLN A 260 -19.75 -7.56 -3.91
N THR A 261 -19.63 -6.76 -2.83
CA THR A 261 -20.69 -6.61 -1.82
C THR A 261 -22.00 -6.07 -2.42
N GLU A 262 -21.92 -5.10 -3.32
CA GLU A 262 -23.07 -4.51 -4.03
C GLU A 262 -23.70 -5.51 -5.03
N SER A 263 -22.89 -6.32 -5.70
CA SER A 263 -23.34 -7.27 -6.74
C SER A 263 -23.85 -8.62 -6.20
N CYS A 264 -23.54 -8.97 -4.95
CA CYS A 264 -23.98 -10.23 -4.34
C CYS A 264 -25.50 -10.28 -4.11
N SER A 265 -26.11 -11.40 -4.48
CA SER A 265 -27.53 -11.67 -4.35
C SER A 265 -27.91 -12.39 -3.06
N THR A 266 -26.96 -13.08 -2.40
CA THR A 266 -27.21 -13.86 -1.18
C THR A 266 -26.59 -13.24 0.07
N ASP A 267 -27.29 -13.32 1.20
CA ASP A 267 -26.80 -12.80 2.49
C ASP A 267 -25.58 -13.59 3.03
N GLU A 268 -25.46 -14.87 2.68
CA GLU A 268 -24.31 -15.70 3.05
C GLU A 268 -23.02 -15.28 2.34
N GLU A 269 -23.08 -14.98 1.04
CA GLU A 269 -21.93 -14.47 0.28
C GLU A 269 -21.53 -13.09 0.78
N ARG A 270 -22.51 -12.20 1.03
CA ARG A 270 -22.26 -10.89 1.66
C ARG A 270 -21.62 -11.03 3.03
N LYS A 271 -22.02 -12.03 3.82
CA LYS A 271 -21.39 -12.32 5.11
C LYS A 271 -19.94 -12.79 4.94
N ARG A 272 -19.66 -13.71 4.02
CA ARG A 272 -18.28 -14.15 3.73
C ARG A 272 -17.39 -13.03 3.24
N ILE A 273 -17.87 -12.16 2.35
CA ILE A 273 -17.10 -11.01 1.86
C ILE A 273 -16.79 -10.06 3.01
N ARG A 274 -17.77 -9.78 3.89
CA ARG A 274 -17.54 -8.96 5.09
C ARG A 274 -16.56 -9.59 6.07
N GLU A 275 -16.63 -10.89 6.29
CA GLU A 275 -15.69 -11.64 7.14
C GLU A 275 -14.28 -11.69 6.52
N PHE A 276 -14.17 -11.85 5.21
CA PHE A 276 -12.89 -11.78 4.50
C PHE A 276 -12.29 -10.38 4.62
N ALA A 277 -13.08 -9.35 4.27
CA ALA A 277 -12.65 -7.97 4.34
C ALA A 277 -12.29 -7.53 5.75
N SER A 278 -12.94 -8.05 6.80
CA SER A 278 -12.59 -7.70 8.19
C SER A 278 -11.31 -8.36 8.71
N MET A 279 -10.85 -9.41 8.04
CA MET A 279 -9.67 -10.19 8.42
C MET A 279 -8.38 -9.75 7.69
N THR A 280 -8.49 -9.03 6.57
CA THR A 280 -7.32 -8.47 5.88
C THR A 280 -6.72 -7.27 6.62
N ALA A 281 -5.48 -6.88 6.30
CA ALA A 281 -4.67 -5.97 7.10
C ALA A 281 -5.21 -4.52 7.12
N ILE A 282 -5.99 -4.11 6.11
CA ILE A 282 -6.74 -2.82 6.08
C ILE A 282 -8.20 -3.02 6.56
N GLY A 283 -8.55 -4.26 6.88
CA GLY A 283 -9.89 -4.74 7.19
C GLY A 283 -10.58 -4.15 8.42
N PHE A 284 -9.83 -3.47 9.28
CA PHE A 284 -10.42 -2.73 10.39
C PHE A 284 -11.44 -1.70 9.91
N LYS A 285 -11.20 -1.03 8.77
CA LYS A 285 -12.13 -0.07 8.14
C LYS A 285 -13.46 -0.71 7.75
N HIS A 286 -13.44 -1.99 7.41
CA HIS A 286 -14.57 -2.74 6.90
C HIS A 286 -15.25 -3.60 7.97
N GLN A 287 -14.76 -3.60 9.22
CA GLN A 287 -15.39 -4.33 10.31
C GLN A 287 -16.85 -3.87 10.48
N PRO A 288 -17.82 -4.79 10.45
CA PRO A 288 -19.20 -4.43 10.70
C PRO A 288 -19.35 -4.04 12.17
N LEU A 289 -19.81 -2.82 12.40
CA LEU A 289 -20.10 -2.32 13.74
C LEU A 289 -21.55 -2.61 14.16
N SER A 290 -22.44 -2.77 13.18
CA SER A 290 -23.86 -3.10 13.36
C SER A 290 -24.49 -3.56 12.03
N ASP A 291 -25.79 -3.85 12.03
CA ASP A 291 -26.59 -4.05 10.80
C ASP A 291 -26.60 -2.83 9.86
N ARG A 292 -26.05 -1.68 10.28
CA ARG A 292 -26.15 -0.39 9.59
C ARG A 292 -24.93 0.00 8.76
N GLY A 293 -23.81 -0.73 8.81
CA GLY A 293 -22.66 -0.46 7.93
C GLY A 293 -21.29 -0.88 8.49
N SER A 294 -20.25 -0.64 7.68
CA SER A 294 -18.85 -0.82 8.08
C SER A 294 -18.38 0.28 9.02
N LEU A 295 -17.29 0.04 9.75
CA LEU A 295 -16.66 1.00 10.64
C LEU A 295 -16.39 2.35 9.97
N ALA A 296 -15.85 2.37 8.75
CA ALA A 296 -15.60 3.59 7.99
C ALA A 296 -16.86 4.42 7.73
N ILE A 297 -18.00 3.76 7.52
CA ILE A 297 -19.31 4.41 7.36
C ILE A 297 -19.77 4.96 8.72
N CYS A 298 -19.69 4.15 9.78
CA CYS A 298 -20.10 4.55 11.12
C CYS A 298 -19.29 5.74 11.66
N LEU A 299 -17.98 5.82 11.36
CA LEU A 299 -17.12 6.95 11.71
C LEU A 299 -17.57 8.27 11.07
N ASN A 300 -18.20 8.21 9.89
CA ASN A 300 -18.67 9.38 9.15
C ASN A 300 -20.19 9.56 9.19
N HIS A 301 -20.88 8.81 10.06
CA HIS A 301 -22.33 8.80 10.10
C HIS A 301 -22.90 10.12 10.68
N PRO A 302 -24.05 10.62 10.17
CA PRO A 302 -24.66 11.87 10.69
C PRO A 302 -25.03 11.81 12.18
N GLN A 303 -25.35 10.62 12.70
CA GLN A 303 -25.68 10.42 14.11
C GLN A 303 -24.40 10.29 14.97
N ALA A 304 -24.27 11.16 15.98
CA ALA A 304 -23.14 11.19 16.91
C ALA A 304 -22.88 9.83 17.61
N GLN A 305 -23.93 9.14 18.02
CA GLN A 305 -23.82 7.88 18.75
C GLN A 305 -23.12 6.78 17.96
N LEU A 306 -23.41 6.66 16.66
CA LEU A 306 -22.74 5.68 15.79
C LEU A 306 -21.26 6.00 15.56
N ARG A 307 -20.88 7.29 15.61
CA ARG A 307 -19.48 7.71 15.54
C ARG A 307 -18.72 7.36 16.83
N ILE A 308 -19.37 7.50 17.98
CA ILE A 308 -18.81 7.11 19.29
C ILE A 308 -18.63 5.59 19.36
N GLU A 309 -19.65 4.81 18.97
CA GLU A 309 -19.56 3.35 18.92
C GLU A 309 -18.41 2.90 18.00
N ALA A 310 -18.20 3.60 16.87
CA ALA A 310 -17.09 3.30 15.97
C ALA A 310 -15.72 3.59 16.61
N LEU A 311 -15.59 4.70 17.33
CA LEU A 311 -14.37 5.02 18.08
C LEU A 311 -14.09 4.01 19.20
N GLN A 312 -15.13 3.59 19.93
CA GLN A 312 -15.02 2.54 20.95
C GLN A 312 -14.57 1.22 20.34
N ARG A 313 -15.05 0.88 19.15
CA ARG A 313 -14.61 -0.34 18.47
C ARG A 313 -13.14 -0.28 18.04
N ILE A 314 -12.66 0.87 17.56
CA ILE A 314 -11.23 1.12 17.33
C ILE A 314 -10.44 0.86 18.61
N ARG A 315 -10.91 1.42 19.72
CA ARG A 315 -10.31 1.23 21.04
C ARG A 315 -10.20 -0.24 21.44
N GLU A 316 -11.27 -1.01 21.29
CA GLU A 316 -11.26 -2.46 21.52
C GLU A 316 -10.28 -3.19 20.61
N GLY A 317 -10.17 -2.78 19.33
CA GLY A 317 -9.20 -3.31 18.38
C GLY A 317 -7.75 -3.10 18.82
N ILE A 318 -7.43 -1.91 19.34
CA ILE A 318 -6.11 -1.57 19.89
C ILE A 318 -5.81 -2.42 21.13
N MET A 319 -6.76 -2.53 22.06
CA MET A 319 -6.62 -3.36 23.27
C MET A 319 -6.42 -4.84 22.93
N ALA A 320 -7.06 -5.31 21.86
CA ALA A 320 -6.87 -6.66 21.32
C ALA A 320 -5.58 -6.82 20.48
N LYS A 321 -4.72 -5.80 20.39
CA LYS A 321 -3.49 -5.75 19.58
C LYS A 321 -3.71 -6.08 18.10
N GLN A 322 -4.85 -5.68 17.56
CA GLN A 322 -5.09 -5.78 16.12
C GLN A 322 -4.16 -4.82 15.38
N ASN A 323 -3.65 -5.25 14.22
CA ASN A 323 -2.79 -4.42 13.38
C ASN A 323 -3.66 -3.34 12.72
N ILE A 324 -3.67 -2.13 13.29
CA ILE A 324 -4.35 -0.96 12.72
C ILE A 324 -3.30 0.00 12.20
N GLU A 325 -3.45 0.44 10.95
CA GLU A 325 -2.53 1.40 10.33
C GLU A 325 -2.51 2.73 11.09
N THR A 326 -1.31 3.22 11.39
CA THR A 326 -1.11 4.49 12.09
C THR A 326 -1.63 5.68 11.28
N GLU A 327 -1.47 5.66 9.95
CA GLU A 327 -1.99 6.70 9.05
C GLU A 327 -3.52 6.78 9.11
N PHE A 328 -4.20 5.63 9.10
CA PHE A 328 -5.65 5.58 9.31
C PHE A 328 -6.07 6.10 10.68
N LEU A 329 -5.36 5.73 11.75
CA LEU A 329 -5.64 6.26 13.10
C LEU A 329 -5.49 7.78 13.16
N ILE A 330 -4.45 8.33 12.52
CA ILE A 330 -4.23 9.78 12.42
C ILE A 330 -5.39 10.45 11.67
N ASP A 331 -5.82 9.90 10.54
CA ASP A 331 -6.95 10.46 9.77
C ASP A 331 -8.26 10.46 10.57
N VAL A 332 -8.55 9.33 11.25
CA VAL A 332 -9.74 9.21 12.10
C VAL A 332 -9.70 10.22 13.23
N LEU A 333 -8.58 10.31 13.95
CA LEU A 333 -8.41 11.25 15.06
C LEU A 333 -8.51 12.70 14.57
N THR A 334 -7.85 13.04 13.47
CA THR A 334 -7.89 14.37 12.85
C THR A 334 -9.33 14.78 12.50
N SER A 335 -10.09 13.84 11.93
CA SER A 335 -11.50 14.07 11.58
C SER A 335 -12.40 14.18 12.81
N ARG A 336 -12.23 13.31 13.81
CA ARG A 336 -13.10 13.27 15.01
C ARG A 336 -12.75 14.32 16.07
N LEU A 337 -11.52 14.82 16.12
CA LEU A 337 -11.17 15.97 16.95
C LEU A 337 -11.77 17.27 16.42
N ASN A 338 -12.01 17.37 15.10
CA ASN A 338 -12.71 18.50 14.48
C ASN A 338 -14.24 18.33 14.42
N ASP A 339 -14.80 17.37 15.16
CA ASP A 339 -16.25 17.15 15.17
C ASP A 339 -17.01 18.33 15.79
N ASN A 340 -18.29 18.46 15.44
CA ASN A 340 -19.17 19.49 16.01
C ASN A 340 -19.78 19.04 17.35
N GLU A 341 -19.80 17.73 17.61
CA GLU A 341 -20.40 17.15 18.80
C GLU A 341 -19.34 16.93 19.89
N ILE A 342 -19.53 17.57 21.05
CA ILE A 342 -18.60 17.54 22.19
C ILE A 342 -18.32 16.11 22.68
N THR A 343 -19.34 15.26 22.69
CA THR A 343 -19.23 13.86 23.14
C THR A 343 -18.33 13.02 22.22
N VAL A 344 -18.36 13.28 20.91
CA VAL A 344 -17.48 12.60 19.93
C VAL A 344 -16.03 13.06 20.11
N VAL A 345 -15.81 14.35 20.34
CA VAL A 345 -14.47 14.90 20.57
C VAL A 345 -13.85 14.35 21.85
N HIS A 346 -14.63 14.20 22.93
CA HIS A 346 -14.15 13.57 24.16
C HIS A 346 -13.70 12.13 23.96
N GLU A 347 -14.48 11.32 23.25
CA GLU A 347 -14.08 9.94 22.94
C GLU A 347 -12.82 9.89 22.08
N ALA A 348 -12.69 10.80 21.10
CA ALA A 348 -11.48 10.92 20.28
C ALA A 348 -10.24 11.35 21.09
N LEU A 349 -10.39 12.25 22.06
CA LEU A 349 -9.32 12.64 22.98
C LEU A 349 -8.90 11.49 23.90
N HIS A 350 -9.87 10.70 24.39
CA HIS A 350 -9.58 9.50 25.17
C HIS A 350 -8.79 8.48 24.34
N LEU A 351 -9.16 8.29 23.08
CA LEU A 351 -8.44 7.39 22.17
C LEU A 351 -7.01 7.90 21.89
N LEU A 352 -6.84 9.21 21.73
CA LEU A 352 -5.53 9.85 21.58
C LEU A 352 -4.61 9.64 22.79
N GLU A 353 -5.17 9.70 24.01
CA GLU A 353 -4.44 9.43 25.27
C GLU A 353 -3.82 8.03 25.27
N GLU A 354 -4.62 7.03 24.91
CA GLU A 354 -4.20 5.63 24.92
C GLU A 354 -3.16 5.30 23.85
N LEU A 355 -3.22 6.00 22.71
CA LEU A 355 -2.31 5.80 21.58
C LEU A 355 -0.98 6.55 21.73
N GLN A 356 -0.88 7.53 22.64
CA GLN A 356 0.32 8.36 22.85
C GLN A 356 0.83 9.03 21.56
N LEU A 357 -0.07 9.40 20.63
CA LEU A 357 0.27 10.02 19.35
C LEU A 357 0.40 11.56 19.42
N THR A 358 0.71 12.10 20.60
CA THR A 358 0.79 13.55 20.88
C THR A 358 1.92 14.26 20.14
N ASP A 359 2.87 13.53 19.57
CA ASP A 359 3.98 14.11 18.79
C ASP A 359 3.62 14.46 17.34
N ASN A 360 2.43 14.09 16.84
CA ASN A 360 2.04 14.40 15.47
C ASN A 360 1.71 15.90 15.30
N GLN A 361 2.35 16.56 14.33
CA GLN A 361 2.18 17.99 14.07
C GLN A 361 0.74 18.38 13.70
N GLN A 362 0.06 17.56 12.89
CA GLN A 362 -1.34 17.84 12.48
C GLN A 362 -2.30 17.78 13.66
N ILE A 363 -2.10 16.80 14.56
CA ILE A 363 -2.92 16.65 15.77
C ILE A 363 -2.67 17.85 16.70
N ASN A 364 -1.42 18.27 16.88
CA ASN A 364 -1.07 19.42 17.70
C ASN A 364 -1.71 20.73 17.22
N ASP A 365 -1.75 20.97 15.91
CA ASP A 365 -2.41 22.15 15.34
C ASP A 365 -3.91 22.17 15.63
N ILE A 366 -4.57 20.99 15.62
CA ILE A 366 -5.99 20.85 15.96
C ILE A 366 -6.21 21.07 17.45
N LEU A 367 -5.39 20.47 18.32
CA LEU A 367 -5.48 20.65 19.77
C LEU A 367 -5.31 22.14 20.14
N GLN A 368 -4.40 22.87 19.49
CA GLN A 368 -4.23 24.30 19.70
C GLN A 368 -5.48 25.09 19.28
N LYS A 369 -6.09 24.77 18.13
CA LYS A 369 -7.35 25.40 17.69
C LYS A 369 -8.50 25.12 18.65
N LEU A 370 -8.60 23.92 19.20
CA LEU A 370 -9.63 23.55 20.17
C LEU A 370 -9.45 24.27 21.52
N LEU A 371 -8.20 24.50 21.95
CA LEU A 371 -7.89 25.29 23.15
C LEU A 371 -8.29 26.76 22.99
N GLN A 372 -8.20 27.31 21.77
CA GLN A 372 -8.53 28.71 21.47
C GLN A 372 -10.03 28.96 21.23
N ARG A 373 -10.88 27.93 21.21
CA ARG A 373 -12.32 28.10 21.00
C ARG A 373 -12.98 28.78 22.21
N GLU A 374 -13.58 29.94 22.00
CA GLU A 374 -14.36 30.65 23.02
C GLU A 374 -15.82 30.15 23.00
N ASN A 375 -16.09 29.01 23.64
CA ASN A 375 -17.47 28.53 23.89
C ASN A 375 -17.55 27.86 25.27
N GLU A 376 -18.52 28.25 26.10
CA GLU A 376 -18.67 27.74 27.48
C GLU A 376 -18.89 26.21 27.51
N ASP A 377 -19.64 25.67 26.56
CA ASP A 377 -19.92 24.24 26.45
C ASP A 377 -18.66 23.39 26.16
N TRP A 378 -17.64 24.01 25.55
CA TRP A 378 -16.38 23.36 25.15
C TRP A 378 -15.30 23.40 26.23
N SER A 379 -15.58 24.05 27.37
CA SER A 379 -14.67 24.11 28.53
C SER A 379 -14.25 22.73 29.04
N SER A 380 -15.16 21.74 28.98
CA SER A 380 -14.87 20.35 29.34
C SER A 380 -13.82 19.72 28.43
N VAL A 381 -13.91 19.96 27.11
CA VAL A 381 -12.96 19.47 26.10
C VAL A 381 -11.59 20.10 26.33
N GLN A 382 -11.56 21.41 26.58
CA GLN A 382 -10.32 22.15 26.89
C GLN A 382 -9.60 21.59 28.12
N GLN A 383 -10.34 21.22 29.18
CA GLN A 383 -9.76 20.56 30.35
C GLN A 383 -9.15 19.20 30.02
N SER A 384 -9.80 18.40 29.17
CA SER A 384 -9.26 17.11 28.70
C SER A 384 -7.98 17.29 27.88
N ILE A 385 -7.94 18.27 26.97
CA ILE A 385 -6.74 18.59 26.18
C ILE A 385 -5.59 19.03 27.10
N VAL A 386 -5.88 19.93 28.03
CA VAL A 386 -4.92 20.37 29.05
C VAL A 386 -4.33 19.19 29.81
N ARG A 387 -5.16 18.23 30.24
CA ARG A 387 -4.69 17.01 30.92
C ARG A 387 -3.77 16.20 30.02
N LEU A 388 -4.13 15.98 28.77
CA LEU A 388 -3.32 15.24 27.79
C LEU A 388 -1.94 15.86 27.59
N LEU A 389 -1.90 17.17 27.40
CA LEU A 389 -0.64 17.88 27.16
C LEU A 389 0.27 17.88 28.40
N THR A 390 -0.29 17.83 29.61
CA THR A 390 0.49 17.75 30.86
C THR A 390 1.04 16.36 31.20
N LEU A 391 0.64 15.30 30.47
CA LEU A 391 1.12 13.94 30.71
C LEU A 391 2.49 13.66 30.09
N ASP A 392 2.90 14.44 29.09
CA ASP A 392 4.14 14.23 28.35
C ASP A 392 5.26 15.20 28.82
N PRO A 393 6.35 14.71 29.45
CA PRO A 393 7.46 15.57 29.90
C PRO A 393 8.22 16.24 28.75
N SER A 394 8.07 15.76 27.50
CA SER A 394 8.67 16.33 26.28
C SER A 394 7.96 17.61 25.81
N SER A 395 6.71 17.80 26.24
CA SER A 395 5.84 18.90 25.80
C SER A 395 6.02 20.19 26.62
N GLU A 396 6.77 20.14 27.74
CA GLU A 396 6.94 21.26 28.68
C GLU A 396 7.42 22.55 27.98
N ASN A 397 8.19 22.44 26.90
CA ASN A 397 8.69 23.59 26.14
C ASN A 397 7.70 24.16 25.12
N LYS A 398 6.75 23.36 24.60
CA LYS A 398 5.86 23.77 23.49
C LYS A 398 4.70 24.66 23.97
N TYR A 399 4.28 24.50 25.22
CA TYR A 399 3.14 25.22 25.81
C TYR A 399 3.52 26.30 26.83
N LEU A 400 4.81 26.65 26.91
CA LEU A 400 5.32 27.73 27.77
C LEU A 400 4.61 29.08 27.56
N HIS A 401 4.12 29.36 26.34
CA HIS A 401 3.34 30.57 26.04
C HIS A 401 2.05 30.65 26.86
N LEU A 402 1.46 29.53 27.27
CA LEU A 402 0.28 29.50 28.15
C LEU A 402 0.59 29.95 29.60
N LEU A 403 1.87 30.03 30.00
CA LEU A 403 2.28 30.66 31.26
C LEU A 403 2.18 32.19 31.21
N PHE A 404 1.99 32.79 30.02
CA PHE A 404 1.83 34.23 29.81
C PHE A 404 0.45 34.49 29.19
N PRO A 405 -0.65 34.27 29.95
CA PRO A 405 -1.99 34.49 29.41
C PRO A 405 -2.17 35.97 29.06
N THR A 406 -2.45 36.25 27.80
CA THR A 406 -2.79 37.57 27.26
C THR A 406 -4.31 37.82 27.28
N THR A 407 -5.10 36.74 27.35
CA THR A 407 -6.55 36.76 27.38
C THR A 407 -7.11 36.15 28.67
N SER A 408 -8.34 36.53 29.03
CA SER A 408 -9.04 35.96 30.20
C SER A 408 -9.31 34.45 30.06
N SER A 409 -9.47 33.96 28.83
CA SER A 409 -9.61 32.54 28.51
C SER A 409 -8.32 31.76 28.77
N GLU A 410 -7.16 32.29 28.36
CA GLU A 410 -5.84 31.73 28.68
C GLU A 410 -5.56 31.72 30.19
N LEU A 411 -6.01 32.74 30.92
CA LEU A 411 -5.86 32.79 32.38
C LEU A 411 -6.72 31.71 33.07
N ASN A 412 -7.92 31.45 32.57
CA ASN A 412 -8.77 30.36 33.05
C ASN A 412 -8.16 28.98 32.73
N LEU A 413 -7.58 28.82 31.54
CA LEU A 413 -6.82 27.63 31.15
C LEU A 413 -5.60 27.40 32.06
N LEU A 414 -4.83 28.45 32.34
CA LEU A 414 -3.68 28.40 33.25
C LEU A 414 -4.09 28.03 34.67
N ASN A 415 -5.20 28.59 35.17
CA ASN A 415 -5.73 28.24 36.49
C ASN A 415 -6.19 26.78 36.56
N ASN A 416 -6.86 26.28 35.51
CA ASN A 416 -7.26 24.87 35.40
C ASN A 416 -6.05 23.92 35.30
N LEU A 417 -5.00 24.33 34.57
CA LEU A 417 -3.71 23.64 34.51
C LEU A 417 -3.08 23.51 35.91
N LEU A 418 -2.99 24.62 36.64
CA LEU A 418 -2.44 24.68 38.00
C LEU A 418 -3.26 23.88 39.02
N GLU A 419 -4.59 23.90 38.89
CA GLU A 419 -5.52 23.10 39.71
C GLU A 419 -5.34 21.59 39.48
N ASN A 420 -5.31 21.13 38.23
CA ASN A 420 -5.09 19.73 37.91
C ASN A 420 -3.68 19.25 38.34
N TYR A 421 -2.67 20.12 38.26
CA TYR A 421 -1.33 19.85 38.78
C TYR A 421 -1.27 19.70 40.31
N LYS A 422 -2.24 20.23 41.08
CA LYS A 422 -2.31 20.01 42.55
C LYS A 422 -2.49 18.52 42.89
N GLN A 423 -3.06 17.73 42.00
CA GLN A 423 -3.47 16.34 42.27
C GLN A 423 -2.38 15.30 41.96
N LYS A 424 -1.36 15.62 41.15
CA LYS A 424 -0.24 14.71 40.82
C LYS A 424 1.06 15.22 41.46
N GLN A 425 1.71 14.40 42.27
CA GLN A 425 3.04 14.67 42.88
C GLN A 425 4.18 14.59 41.83
N THR A 426 4.12 15.38 40.76
CA THR A 426 5.21 15.43 39.77
C THR A 426 6.20 16.56 40.06
N SER A 427 7.44 16.36 39.61
CA SER A 427 8.66 17.05 40.03
C SER A 427 9.03 18.29 39.21
N SER A 428 8.14 18.83 38.36
CA SER A 428 8.44 19.99 37.52
C SER A 428 8.78 21.24 38.37
N PRO A 429 10.02 21.77 38.31
CA PRO A 429 10.45 22.93 39.11
C PRO A 429 9.68 24.21 38.75
N LEU A 430 9.36 24.39 37.46
CA LEU A 430 8.65 25.54 36.92
C LEU A 430 7.22 25.63 37.44
N LEU A 431 6.47 24.52 37.45
CA LEU A 431 5.10 24.48 37.97
C LEU A 431 5.04 24.54 39.51
N LYS A 432 6.05 24.02 40.23
CA LYS A 432 6.18 24.22 41.68
C LYS A 432 6.45 25.69 42.03
N LEU A 433 7.23 26.40 41.22
CA LEU A 433 7.50 27.83 41.38
C LEU A 433 6.31 28.69 40.97
N ALA A 434 5.61 28.32 39.88
CA ALA A 434 4.36 28.95 39.48
C ALA A 434 3.31 28.88 40.60
N LYS A 435 3.17 27.71 41.24
CA LYS A 435 2.30 27.49 42.40
C LYS A 435 2.65 28.38 43.62
N LYS A 436 3.92 28.75 43.79
CA LYS A 436 4.37 29.57 44.93
C LYS A 436 4.09 31.06 44.71
N ASN A 437 4.08 31.52 43.46
CA ASN A 437 4.06 32.93 43.11
C ASN A 437 2.75 33.41 42.45
N PHE A 438 1.91 32.51 41.92
CA PHE A 438 0.66 32.88 41.24
C PHE A 438 -0.58 32.58 42.10
N LYS A 439 -1.06 33.61 42.79
CA LYS A 439 -2.37 33.66 43.48
C LYS A 439 -3.25 34.80 42.94
N SER A 440 -3.09 35.18 41.68
CA SER A 440 -3.67 36.41 41.15
C SER A 440 -4.92 36.14 40.31
N THR A 441 -5.91 37.02 40.40
CA THR A 441 -7.23 36.88 39.79
C THR A 441 -7.39 37.66 38.48
N THR A 442 -6.35 38.38 38.03
CA THR A 442 -6.39 39.21 36.82
C THR A 442 -5.11 39.05 35.98
N VAL A 443 -5.22 39.21 34.66
CA VAL A 443 -4.11 39.09 33.70
C VAL A 443 -2.96 40.05 34.06
N ASP A 444 -3.28 41.30 34.42
CA ASP A 444 -2.29 42.32 34.82
C ASP A 444 -1.54 42.00 36.12
N SER A 445 -2.22 41.37 37.07
CA SER A 445 -1.58 40.98 38.33
C SER A 445 -0.67 39.76 38.13
N LEU A 446 -0.98 38.91 37.16
CA LEU A 446 -0.22 37.72 36.82
C LEU A 446 1.03 38.07 36.01
N SER A 447 0.91 38.95 35.00
CA SER A 447 2.05 39.50 34.26
C SER A 447 3.03 40.24 35.17
N THR A 448 2.52 41.01 36.14
CA THR A 448 3.34 41.68 37.17
C THR A 448 4.01 40.69 38.12
N ALA A 449 3.34 39.59 38.50
CA ALA A 449 3.92 38.54 39.33
C ALA A 449 5.02 37.76 38.58
N ILE A 450 4.86 37.51 37.28
CA ILE A 450 5.88 36.90 36.43
C ILE A 450 7.08 37.82 36.29
N ALA A 451 6.87 39.12 36.09
CA ALA A 451 7.96 40.11 36.01
C ALA A 451 8.78 40.17 37.31
N ARG A 452 8.13 40.15 38.48
CA ARG A 452 8.81 40.07 39.78
C ARG A 452 9.54 38.74 39.97
N PHE A 453 8.98 37.64 39.47
CA PHE A 453 9.62 36.34 39.48
C PHE A 453 10.92 36.34 38.67
N ILE A 454 10.90 36.79 37.41
CA ILE A 454 12.11 36.93 36.57
C ILE A 454 13.18 37.79 37.25
N GLN A 455 12.77 38.85 37.97
CA GLN A 455 13.68 39.71 38.71
C GLN A 455 14.29 39.07 39.97
N SER A 456 13.68 38.01 40.51
CA SER A 456 14.08 37.38 41.78
C SER A 456 15.01 36.17 41.62
N ILE A 457 15.28 35.74 40.39
CA ILE A 457 16.09 34.56 40.11
C ILE A 457 17.58 34.96 40.10
N PRO A 458 18.43 34.39 40.97
CA PRO A 458 19.88 34.59 40.89
C PRO A 458 20.44 33.84 39.69
N ILE A 459 21.21 34.53 38.86
CA ILE A 459 21.70 34.06 37.56
C ILE A 459 22.78 32.97 37.78
N SER A 460 22.47 31.72 37.45
CA SER A 460 23.44 30.62 37.33
C SER A 460 23.33 29.93 35.96
N ASP A 461 24.41 29.30 35.52
CA ASP A 461 24.60 28.80 34.15
C ASP A 461 23.54 27.79 33.66
N ASP A 462 23.00 26.96 34.56
CA ASP A 462 21.96 25.97 34.22
C ASP A 462 20.61 26.57 33.81
N GLN A 463 20.35 27.85 34.15
CA GLN A 463 19.06 28.52 33.92
C GLN A 463 19.00 29.32 32.61
N SER A 464 20.14 29.46 31.93
CA SER A 464 20.21 30.01 30.57
C SER A 464 19.34 29.20 29.59
N ASN A 465 19.27 27.87 29.77
CA ASN A 465 18.45 26.95 28.98
C ASN A 465 16.94 27.12 29.19
N ILE A 466 16.50 27.72 30.31
CA ILE A 466 15.09 27.97 30.63
C ILE A 466 14.66 29.33 30.04
N LEU A 467 15.54 30.33 30.11
CA LEU A 467 15.28 31.69 29.60
C LEU A 467 15.42 31.78 28.07
N LEU A 468 16.29 30.98 27.44
CA LEU A 468 16.51 31.03 25.99
C LEU A 468 15.26 30.76 25.13
N PRO A 469 14.45 29.71 25.41
CA PRO A 469 13.21 29.44 24.66
C PRO A 469 12.17 30.54 24.85
N LEU A 470 12.06 31.08 26.07
CA LEU A 470 11.19 32.22 26.41
C LEU A 470 11.59 33.49 25.65
N LEU A 471 12.90 33.73 25.49
CA LEU A 471 13.45 34.88 24.76
C LEU A 471 13.35 34.74 23.23
N ARG A 472 13.19 33.52 22.70
CA ARG A 472 13.11 33.21 21.25
C ARG A 472 11.73 33.48 20.63
N GLN A 473 10.67 33.59 21.43
CA GLN A 473 9.32 33.94 20.96
C GLN A 473 9.11 35.46 21.06
N SER A 474 9.74 36.25 20.18
CA SER A 474 9.84 37.70 20.37
C SER A 474 9.06 38.53 19.33
N ASP A 475 7.92 39.06 19.79
CA ASP A 475 7.42 40.42 19.46
C ASP A 475 6.90 41.12 20.73
N GLU A 476 6.40 40.35 21.72
CA GLU A 476 5.88 40.90 22.99
C GLU A 476 6.97 41.33 23.99
N ILE A 477 8.19 40.78 23.88
CA ILE A 477 9.31 41.17 24.76
C ILE A 477 9.75 42.61 24.49
N LEU A 478 9.66 43.09 23.25
CA LEU A 478 9.92 44.50 22.91
C LEU A 478 8.94 45.44 23.62
N ARG A 479 7.67 45.05 23.77
CA ARG A 479 6.66 45.82 24.52
C ARG A 479 6.90 45.80 26.03
N LEU A 480 7.35 44.66 26.57
CA LEU A 480 7.76 44.55 27.97
C LEU A 480 9.01 45.39 28.27
N VAL A 481 9.97 45.47 27.35
CA VAL A 481 11.21 46.26 27.51
C VAL A 481 10.92 47.76 27.47
N GLU A 482 9.98 48.23 26.66
CA GLU A 482 9.58 49.65 26.62
C GLU A 482 8.92 50.13 27.93
N HIS A 483 8.32 49.22 28.70
CA HIS A 483 7.60 49.57 29.93
C HIS A 483 8.51 49.75 31.16
N PHE A 484 9.76 49.27 31.14
CA PHE A 484 10.64 49.23 32.32
C PHE A 484 11.97 49.99 32.10
N ARG A 485 11.91 51.32 32.18
CA ARG A 485 13.06 52.24 31.98
C ARG A 485 14.24 52.14 32.97
N PRO A 486 14.15 51.76 34.26
CA PRO A 486 15.29 51.99 35.17
C PRO A 486 16.40 50.91 35.14
N ASN A 487 16.15 49.71 34.58
CA ASN A 487 17.09 48.57 34.67
C ASN A 487 17.44 47.94 33.30
N TRP A 488 17.10 48.64 32.21
CA TRP A 488 17.39 48.26 30.82
C TRP A 488 18.86 47.85 30.61
N VAL A 489 19.81 48.52 31.27
CA VAL A 489 21.25 48.36 30.99
C VAL A 489 21.73 46.95 31.34
N LYS A 490 21.25 46.37 32.44
CA LYS A 490 21.58 44.98 32.81
C LYS A 490 20.96 43.97 31.85
N PHE A 491 19.73 44.23 31.40
CA PHE A 491 19.02 43.35 30.47
C PHE A 491 19.65 43.39 29.07
N ALA A 492 20.04 44.58 28.60
CA ALA A 492 20.75 44.79 27.34
C ALA A 492 22.14 44.14 27.35
N ILE A 493 22.89 44.22 28.46
CA ILE A 493 24.19 43.55 28.61
C ILE A 493 24.03 42.02 28.55
N ILE A 494 23.01 41.46 29.22
CA ILE A 494 22.72 40.03 29.19
C ILE A 494 22.30 39.57 27.78
N TYR A 495 21.48 40.37 27.09
CA TYR A 495 21.03 40.06 25.72
C TYR A 495 22.19 40.12 24.70
N VAL A 496 23.12 41.06 24.87
CA VAL A 496 24.34 41.15 24.06
C VAL A 496 25.30 39.99 24.35
N LEU A 497 25.47 39.58 25.60
CA LEU A 497 26.32 38.44 25.97
C LEU A 497 25.76 37.10 25.47
N LEU A 498 24.44 36.88 25.63
CA LEU A 498 23.75 35.68 25.11
C LEU A 498 23.70 35.66 23.57
N GLY A 499 23.58 36.82 22.93
CA GLY A 499 23.68 36.98 21.47
C GLY A 499 25.07 36.60 20.95
N ILE A 500 26.15 37.03 21.62
CA ILE A 500 27.53 36.68 21.26
C ILE A 500 27.79 35.17 21.40
N GLU A 501 27.18 34.53 22.40
CA GLU A 501 27.35 33.10 22.68
C GLU A 501 26.56 32.21 21.71
N THR A 502 25.36 32.64 21.29
CA THR A 502 24.58 31.99 20.23
C THR A 502 25.18 32.21 18.84
N ILE A 503 25.78 33.38 18.55
CA ILE A 503 26.55 33.63 17.32
C ILE A 503 27.79 32.70 17.24
N LYS A 504 28.42 32.37 18.37
CA LYS A 504 29.52 31.40 18.42
C LYS A 504 29.07 29.96 18.14
N GLN A 505 27.84 29.60 18.50
CA GLN A 505 27.35 28.21 18.38
C GLN A 505 26.70 27.90 17.03
N HIS A 506 26.16 28.89 16.30
CA HIS A 506 25.47 28.68 15.02
C HIS A 506 26.01 29.62 13.93
N ALA A 507 27.09 29.21 13.28
CA ALA A 507 27.73 29.92 12.17
C ALA A 507 26.95 29.78 10.83
N ASN A 508 25.69 30.20 10.79
CA ASN A 508 24.93 30.34 9.53
C ASN A 508 24.64 31.81 9.24
N ASN A 509 24.98 32.25 8.02
CA ASN A 509 25.13 33.65 7.62
C ASN A 509 23.86 34.52 7.72
N GLU A 510 22.65 33.95 7.67
CA GLU A 510 21.40 34.72 7.74
C GLU A 510 21.07 35.18 9.18
N TYR A 511 21.39 34.36 10.19
CA TYR A 511 21.20 34.71 11.60
C TYR A 511 22.18 35.79 12.07
N ASN A 512 23.38 35.82 11.47
CA ASN A 512 24.37 36.87 11.72
C ASN A 512 23.86 38.24 11.29
N GLN A 513 23.08 38.36 10.21
CA GLN A 513 22.56 39.65 9.76
C GLN A 513 21.47 40.19 10.70
N LEU A 514 20.53 39.35 11.14
CA LEU A 514 19.45 39.78 12.04
C LEU A 514 19.99 40.16 13.43
N ALA A 515 20.90 39.35 13.98
CA ALA A 515 21.56 39.64 15.26
C ALA A 515 22.41 40.91 15.17
N THR A 516 23.13 41.12 14.06
CA THR A 516 23.89 42.35 13.83
C THR A 516 22.98 43.57 13.73
N ILE A 517 21.85 43.48 13.02
CA ILE A 517 20.88 44.59 12.91
C ILE A 517 20.28 44.96 14.27
N ILE A 518 19.96 43.97 15.10
CA ILE A 518 19.40 44.17 16.45
C ILE A 518 20.45 44.80 17.37
N VAL A 519 21.68 44.27 17.38
CA VAL A 519 22.81 44.85 18.14
C VAL A 519 23.12 46.27 17.66
N PHE A 520 23.08 46.54 16.35
CA PHE A 520 23.32 47.88 15.79
C PHE A 520 22.21 48.88 16.15
N LYS A 521 20.94 48.45 16.18
CA LYS A 521 19.82 49.27 16.63
C LYS A 521 19.91 49.57 18.13
N LEU A 522 20.30 48.58 18.94
CA LEU A 522 20.53 48.73 20.38
C LEU A 522 21.71 49.67 20.69
N LEU A 523 22.84 49.52 19.98
CA LEU A 523 23.99 50.42 20.12
C LEU A 523 23.67 51.83 19.64
N LYS A 524 22.85 51.99 18.60
CA LYS A 524 22.39 53.30 18.11
C LYS A 524 21.47 54.00 19.11
N SER A 525 20.63 53.26 19.86
CA SER A 525 19.83 53.87 20.93
C SER A 525 20.67 54.21 22.16
N LEU A 526 21.71 53.41 22.46
CA LEU A 526 22.70 53.71 23.51
C LEU A 526 23.58 54.92 23.19
N SER A 527 23.93 55.16 21.90
CA SER A 527 24.76 56.32 21.50
C SER A 527 24.04 57.68 21.53
N LYS A 528 22.72 57.68 21.81
CA LYS A 528 21.91 58.88 21.95
C LYS A 528 21.76 59.34 23.42
N GLU A 529 22.16 58.50 24.36
CA GLU A 529 22.41 58.84 25.77
C GLU A 529 23.89 59.19 25.96
#